data_AF-A0AAV2A608-F1
#
_entry.id   AF-A0AAV2A608-F1
#
_cell.length_a   1.000
_cell.length_b   1.000
_cell.length_c   1.000
_cell.angle_alpha   90.00
_cell.angle_beta   90.00
_cell.angle_gamma   90.00
#
_symmetry.space_group_name_H-M   'P 1'
#
loop_
_entity.id
_entity.type
_entity.pdbx_description
1 polymer ?
#
loop_
_entity_poly.entity_id
_entity_poly.type
_entity_poly.pdbx_seq_one_letter_code
_entity_poly.pdbx_strand_id
1 'polypeptide(L)'
;MLNISLQSNPHSLYLYFYFITVSLMIMNMMKRLEEEMERFPEGSKNRNLFKQLYKNLKPDFLRQSVRKELNESHANLTGSIQQYFRQHIIYTSALKAIDCNQLEKKELAHDNVELFHLNLLKKYVHNDKSCEKLEFFEESQELLTKMLENKQKPKSTKLFSRLVEDNIDAFCMQFSEYALQKKVNSHNWEKEFDLAIKLLSQKVAILDSANINVIAPELQTILSSYYKELTEGIEILDKSLKLFEEKIDFQRKQTKLALDRSSHLKLKSECLRLEIQVSTYSKSAVDALKIINLELDEKIEVSEKGINKLDETLEKFQILGPEYEQLVEKYGLLLEKVEKQKWAIEYLKADIASKQKGN
;
A
#
# COMPACT_ATOMS: atom_id res chain seq x y z
N MET A 1 -22.20 -2.20 -62.66
CA MET A 1 -21.60 -1.02 -61.97
C MET A 1 -21.74 -1.25 -60.47
N LEU A 2 -20.73 -1.87 -59.85
CA LEU A 2 -20.62 -2.00 -58.39
C LEU A 2 -19.38 -1.22 -58.00
N ASN A 3 -19.60 -0.07 -57.38
CA ASN A 3 -18.59 0.88 -56.97
C ASN A 3 -17.96 0.34 -55.67
N ILE A 4 -16.86 -0.40 -55.80
CA ILE A 4 -16.08 -0.89 -54.66
C ILE A 4 -15.28 0.30 -54.14
N SER A 5 -15.83 1.01 -53.15
CA SER A 5 -15.07 1.98 -52.37
C SER A 5 -14.09 1.22 -51.47
N LEU A 6 -12.85 1.09 -51.92
CA LEU A 6 -11.69 0.81 -51.08
C LEU A 6 -11.53 1.95 -50.05
N GLN A 7 -12.30 1.90 -48.96
CA GLN A 7 -11.96 2.64 -47.74
C GLN A 7 -10.81 1.89 -47.07
N SER A 8 -9.61 2.17 -47.57
CA SER A 8 -8.34 1.88 -46.90
C SER A 8 -8.39 2.44 -45.48
N ASN A 9 -8.27 1.54 -44.51
CA ASN A 9 -8.25 1.83 -43.08
C ASN A 9 -7.21 2.94 -42.80
N PRO A 10 -7.61 4.12 -42.27
CA PRO A 10 -6.74 5.29 -42.16
C PRO A 10 -5.48 5.01 -41.33
N HIS A 11 -5.52 4.09 -40.36
CA HIS A 11 -4.34 3.72 -39.58
C HIS A 11 -3.29 2.92 -40.35
N SER A 12 -3.67 2.11 -41.34
CA SER A 12 -2.72 1.40 -42.20
C SER A 12 -2.04 2.37 -43.19
N LEU A 13 -2.81 3.35 -43.68
CA LEU A 13 -2.26 4.46 -44.45
C LEU A 13 -1.29 5.30 -43.62
N TYR A 14 -1.58 5.59 -42.35
CA TYR A 14 -0.68 6.36 -41.47
C TYR A 14 0.67 5.65 -41.25
N LEU A 15 0.68 4.34 -41.00
CA LEU A 15 1.92 3.58 -40.86
C LEU A 15 2.71 3.51 -42.18
N TYR A 16 2.02 3.36 -43.31
CA TYR A 16 2.63 3.35 -44.63
C TYR A 16 3.21 4.72 -45.01
N PHE A 17 2.47 5.81 -44.77
CA PHE A 17 2.94 7.18 -44.95
C PHE A 17 4.10 7.52 -44.00
N TYR A 18 4.06 7.05 -42.76
CA TYR A 18 5.17 7.22 -41.82
C TYR A 18 6.44 6.50 -42.32
N PHE A 19 6.31 5.26 -42.81
CA PHE A 19 7.44 4.51 -43.34
C PHE A 19 8.04 5.15 -44.61
N ILE A 20 7.18 5.67 -45.50
CA ILE A 20 7.62 6.39 -46.72
C ILE A 20 8.30 7.70 -46.37
N THR A 21 7.74 8.50 -45.47
CA THR A 21 8.29 9.82 -45.09
C THR A 21 9.63 9.67 -44.37
N VAL A 22 9.75 8.71 -43.45
CA VAL A 22 11.02 8.40 -42.77
C VAL A 22 12.06 7.88 -43.78
N SER A 23 11.67 7.00 -44.71
CA SER A 23 12.60 6.51 -45.74
C SER A 23 13.09 7.63 -46.66
N LEU A 24 12.20 8.53 -47.08
CA LEU A 24 12.52 9.68 -47.93
C LEU A 24 13.42 10.69 -47.19
N MET A 25 13.16 10.92 -45.90
CA MET A 25 13.97 11.79 -45.05
C MET A 25 15.39 11.24 -44.88
N ILE A 26 15.54 9.93 -44.65
CA ILE A 26 16.85 9.26 -44.55
C ILE A 26 17.60 9.34 -45.88
N MET A 27 16.93 9.12 -47.02
CA MET A 27 17.55 9.27 -48.35
C MET A 27 18.06 10.68 -48.61
N ASN A 28 17.26 11.70 -48.28
CA ASN A 28 17.65 13.10 -48.43
C ASN A 28 18.79 13.50 -47.49
N MET A 29 18.83 12.94 -46.28
CA MET A 29 19.90 13.19 -45.32
C MET A 29 21.21 12.53 -45.77
N MET A 30 21.16 11.30 -46.28
CA MET A 30 22.31 10.57 -46.84
C MET A 30 22.93 11.31 -48.02
N LYS A 31 22.09 11.83 -48.94
CA LYS A 31 22.54 12.61 -50.09
C LYS A 31 23.26 13.89 -49.68
N ARG A 32 22.73 14.64 -48.71
CA ARG A 32 23.40 15.85 -48.18
C ARG A 32 24.72 15.51 -47.49
N LEU A 33 24.79 14.35 -46.83
CA LEU A 33 26.01 13.90 -46.16
C LEU A 33 27.11 13.54 -47.16
N GLU A 34 26.75 12.96 -48.32
CA GLU A 34 27.67 12.73 -49.43
C GLU A 34 28.19 14.06 -50.02
N GLU A 35 27.29 15.00 -50.29
CA GLU A 35 27.63 16.33 -50.82
C GLU A 35 28.56 17.12 -49.89
N GLU A 36 28.34 17.08 -48.57
CA GLU A 36 29.23 17.71 -47.59
C GLU A 36 30.56 16.97 -47.43
N MET A 37 30.57 15.64 -47.57
CA MET A 37 31.78 14.82 -47.49
C MET A 37 32.76 15.13 -48.65
N GLU A 38 32.26 15.44 -49.84
CA GLU A 38 33.06 15.80 -51.01
C GLU A 38 33.77 17.16 -50.88
N ARG A 39 33.26 18.06 -50.02
CA ARG A 39 33.87 19.38 -49.77
C ARG A 39 35.19 19.32 -48.99
N PHE A 40 35.49 18.19 -48.37
CA PHE A 40 36.71 18.02 -47.58
C PHE A 40 37.80 17.28 -48.37
N PRO A 41 39.08 17.70 -48.26
CA PRO A 41 40.18 17.05 -48.95
C PRO A 41 40.35 15.59 -48.48
N GLU A 42 40.81 14.73 -49.41
CA GLU A 42 41.08 13.32 -49.12
C GLU A 42 42.08 13.16 -47.98
N GLY A 43 41.79 12.27 -47.04
CA GLY A 43 42.63 12.02 -45.86
C GLY A 43 42.40 12.97 -44.67
N SER A 44 41.57 14.02 -44.81
CA SER A 44 41.27 14.90 -43.68
C SER A 44 40.50 14.18 -42.56
N LYS A 45 40.75 14.58 -41.31
CA LYS A 45 40.05 14.05 -40.13
C LYS A 45 38.52 14.20 -40.25
N ASN A 46 38.06 15.34 -40.77
CA ASN A 46 36.65 15.61 -40.97
C ASN A 46 36.03 14.66 -42.01
N ARG A 47 36.69 14.41 -43.14
CA ARG A 47 36.21 13.45 -44.14
C ARG A 47 36.17 12.02 -43.59
N ASN A 48 37.12 11.63 -42.75
CA ASN A 48 37.10 10.32 -42.09
C ASN A 48 35.94 10.19 -41.08
N LEU A 49 35.61 11.26 -40.36
CA LEU A 49 34.45 11.30 -39.46
C LEU A 49 33.13 11.22 -40.24
N PHE A 50 32.99 11.96 -41.35
CA PHE A 50 31.83 11.84 -42.24
C PHE A 50 31.72 10.45 -42.89
N LYS A 51 32.85 9.83 -43.28
CA LYS A 51 32.86 8.43 -43.77
C LYS A 51 32.40 7.44 -42.70
N GLN A 52 32.79 7.61 -41.44
CA GLN A 52 32.31 6.78 -40.34
C GLN A 52 30.82 6.98 -40.07
N LEU A 53 30.34 8.24 -40.04
CA LEU A 53 28.92 8.55 -39.90
C LEU A 53 28.10 7.96 -41.05
N TYR A 54 28.56 8.15 -42.30
CA TYR A 54 27.92 7.58 -43.48
C TYR A 54 27.88 6.04 -43.43
N LYS A 55 28.96 5.40 -43.01
CA LYS A 55 29.02 3.94 -42.83
C LYS A 55 28.02 3.45 -41.77
N ASN A 56 27.83 4.21 -40.69
CA ASN A 56 26.90 3.89 -39.61
C ASN A 56 25.44 4.26 -39.96
N LEU A 57 25.21 5.17 -40.91
CA LEU A 57 23.90 5.58 -41.39
C LEU A 57 23.45 4.80 -42.64
N LYS A 58 24.27 3.86 -43.14
CA LYS A 58 23.90 3.05 -44.29
C LYS A 58 22.55 2.35 -44.06
N PRO A 59 21.68 2.26 -45.09
CA PRO A 59 20.36 1.66 -44.97
C PRO A 59 20.40 0.25 -44.37
N ASP A 60 21.44 -0.53 -44.66
CA ASP A 60 21.60 -1.88 -44.13
C ASP A 60 21.90 -1.90 -42.62
N PHE A 61 22.68 -0.94 -42.12
CA PHE A 61 22.98 -0.82 -40.69
C PHE A 61 21.76 -0.30 -39.92
N LEU A 62 21.05 0.70 -40.46
CA LEU A 62 19.79 1.17 -39.88
C LEU A 62 18.72 0.08 -39.89
N ARG A 63 18.59 -0.70 -40.99
CA ARG A 63 17.71 -1.87 -41.04
C ARG A 63 18.09 -2.93 -40.01
N GLN A 64 19.38 -3.18 -39.80
CA GLN A 64 19.83 -4.14 -38.80
C GLN A 64 19.56 -3.64 -37.37
N SER A 65 19.79 -2.36 -37.09
CA SER A 65 19.50 -1.73 -35.80
C SER A 65 18.00 -1.74 -35.50
N VAL A 66 17.16 -1.33 -36.45
CA VAL A 66 15.71 -1.33 -36.32
C VAL A 66 15.17 -2.76 -36.19
N ARG A 67 15.70 -3.74 -36.93
CA ARG A 67 15.34 -5.15 -36.75
C ARG A 67 15.74 -5.66 -35.36
N LYS A 68 16.90 -5.24 -34.85
CA LYS A 68 17.36 -5.61 -33.52
C LYS A 68 16.42 -5.02 -32.46
N GLU A 69 16.10 -3.74 -32.54
CA GLU A 69 15.13 -3.07 -31.64
C GLU A 69 13.73 -3.68 -31.75
N LEU A 70 13.28 -4.02 -32.96
CA LEU A 70 12.00 -4.69 -33.18
C LEU A 70 11.98 -6.07 -32.52
N ASN A 71 13.04 -6.86 -32.69
CA ASN A 71 13.18 -8.18 -32.07
C ASN A 71 13.27 -8.07 -30.55
N GLU A 72 14.02 -7.09 -30.02
CA GLU A 72 14.11 -6.80 -28.59
C GLU A 72 12.75 -6.37 -28.02
N SER A 73 12.03 -5.48 -28.70
CA SER A 73 10.68 -5.05 -28.32
C SER A 73 9.67 -6.20 -28.38
N HIS A 74 9.77 -7.07 -29.38
CA HIS A 74 8.91 -8.25 -29.50
C HIS A 74 9.21 -9.27 -28.40
N ALA A 75 10.49 -9.50 -28.07
CA ALA A 75 10.89 -10.36 -26.97
C ALA A 75 10.40 -9.80 -25.62
N ASN A 76 10.54 -8.49 -25.40
CA ASN A 76 10.04 -7.81 -24.21
C ASN A 76 8.51 -7.90 -24.09
N LEU A 77 7.79 -7.63 -25.18
CA LEU A 77 6.33 -7.74 -25.22
C LEU A 77 5.88 -9.19 -24.95
N THR A 78 6.52 -10.17 -25.56
CA THR A 78 6.24 -11.59 -25.34
C THR A 78 6.47 -11.95 -23.86
N GLY A 79 7.57 -11.49 -23.26
CA GLY A 79 7.85 -11.68 -21.84
C GLY A 79 6.79 -11.05 -20.93
N SER A 80 6.39 -9.80 -21.21
CA SER A 80 5.34 -9.10 -20.46
C SER A 80 3.98 -9.78 -20.58
N ILE A 81 3.63 -10.27 -21.77
CA ILE A 81 2.38 -11.02 -22.02
C ILE A 81 2.40 -12.33 -21.22
N GLN A 82 3.50 -13.09 -21.26
CA GLN A 82 3.65 -14.32 -20.48
C GLN A 82 3.52 -14.05 -18.98
N GLN A 83 4.14 -12.97 -18.49
CA GLN A 83 4.06 -12.56 -17.09
C GLN A 83 2.64 -12.17 -16.69
N TYR A 84 1.95 -11.39 -17.53
CA TYR A 84 0.55 -11.02 -17.31
C TYR A 84 -0.34 -12.25 -17.20
N PHE A 85 -0.25 -13.19 -18.16
CA PHE A 85 -1.08 -14.39 -18.13
C PHE A 85 -0.76 -15.27 -16.92
N ARG A 86 0.51 -15.39 -16.52
CA ARG A 86 0.90 -16.09 -15.29
C ARG A 86 0.25 -15.47 -14.06
N GLN A 87 0.32 -14.15 -13.91
CA GLN A 87 -0.30 -13.42 -12.80
C GLN A 87 -1.84 -13.53 -12.84
N HIS A 88 -2.44 -13.41 -14.02
CA HIS A 88 -3.88 -13.47 -14.22
C HIS A 88 -4.45 -14.86 -13.91
N ILE A 89 -3.77 -15.94 -14.32
CA ILE A 89 -4.19 -17.32 -13.98
C ILE A 89 -4.12 -17.52 -12.47
N ILE A 90 -3.03 -17.12 -11.82
CA ILE A 90 -2.88 -17.22 -10.36
C ILE A 90 -3.97 -16.43 -9.65
N TYR A 91 -4.21 -15.19 -10.08
CA TYR A 91 -5.24 -14.31 -9.52
C TYR A 91 -6.63 -14.90 -9.67
N THR A 92 -6.99 -15.35 -10.87
CA THR A 92 -8.30 -15.94 -11.15
C THR A 92 -8.52 -17.23 -10.34
N SER A 93 -7.49 -18.07 -10.20
CA SER A 93 -7.56 -19.28 -9.38
C SER A 93 -7.67 -18.97 -7.89
N ALA A 94 -7.04 -17.91 -7.42
CA ALA A 94 -7.14 -17.44 -6.04
C ALA A 94 -8.51 -16.82 -5.73
N LEU A 95 -9.09 -16.05 -6.65
CA LEU A 95 -10.46 -15.54 -6.54
C LEU A 95 -11.48 -16.69 -6.47
N LYS A 96 -11.40 -17.66 -7.38
CA LYS A 96 -12.25 -18.86 -7.35
C LYS A 96 -12.12 -19.61 -6.01
N ALA A 97 -10.91 -19.70 -5.48
CA ALA A 97 -10.67 -20.33 -4.19
C ALA A 97 -11.32 -19.59 -3.01
N ILE A 98 -11.42 -18.27 -3.09
CA ILE A 98 -12.11 -17.44 -2.09
C ILE A 98 -13.62 -17.63 -2.20
N ASP A 99 -14.15 -17.57 -3.43
CA ASP A 99 -15.58 -17.75 -3.68
C ASP A 99 -16.08 -19.12 -3.18
N CYS A 100 -15.29 -20.18 -3.38
CA CYS A 100 -15.59 -21.51 -2.83
C CYS A 100 -15.54 -21.57 -1.29
N ASN A 101 -14.70 -20.75 -0.63
CA ASN A 101 -14.57 -20.71 0.83
C ASN A 101 -15.62 -19.80 1.51
N GLN A 102 -16.20 -18.82 0.80
CA GLN A 102 -17.25 -17.96 1.35
C GLN A 102 -18.56 -18.71 1.67
N LEU A 103 -18.74 -19.91 1.11
CA LEU A 103 -19.89 -20.78 1.42
C LEU A 103 -19.79 -21.47 2.80
N GLU A 104 -18.64 -21.49 3.47
CA GLU A 104 -18.50 -22.29 4.71
C GLU A 104 -18.37 -21.53 6.04
N LYS A 105 -18.16 -20.20 6.13
CA LYS A 105 -18.38 -19.44 7.40
C LYS A 105 -18.13 -17.91 7.30
N LYS A 106 -19.18 -17.14 7.65
CA LYS A 106 -19.25 -15.82 8.35
C LYS A 106 -18.12 -14.78 8.15
N GLU A 107 -18.49 -13.65 7.53
CA GLU A 107 -18.20 -12.21 7.78
C GLU A 107 -16.81 -11.69 8.26
N LEU A 108 -15.81 -12.50 8.60
CA LEU A 108 -14.48 -12.04 9.05
C LEU A 108 -13.36 -12.29 8.01
N ALA A 109 -13.70 -12.72 6.80
CA ALA A 109 -12.72 -13.18 5.80
C ALA A 109 -12.22 -12.09 4.85
N HIS A 110 -12.92 -10.95 4.72
CA HIS A 110 -12.63 -9.97 3.66
C HIS A 110 -11.27 -9.27 3.83
N ASP A 111 -10.87 -8.97 5.07
CA ASP A 111 -9.58 -8.29 5.36
C ASP A 111 -8.36 -9.23 5.23
N ASN A 112 -8.56 -10.55 5.19
CA ASN A 112 -7.47 -11.52 5.04
C ASN A 112 -7.24 -11.93 3.57
N VAL A 113 -8.21 -11.67 2.68
CA VAL A 113 -8.16 -12.07 1.27
C VAL A 113 -7.00 -11.39 0.52
N GLU A 114 -6.83 -10.07 0.72
CA GLU A 114 -5.70 -9.32 0.15
C GLU A 114 -4.35 -9.85 0.69
N LEU A 115 -4.31 -10.23 1.97
CA LEU A 115 -3.12 -10.79 2.62
C LEU A 115 -2.72 -12.15 2.07
N PHE A 116 -3.70 -13.01 1.77
CA PHE A 116 -3.47 -14.30 1.16
C PHE A 116 -3.06 -14.17 -0.31
N HIS A 117 -3.65 -13.23 -1.04
CA HIS A 117 -3.27 -12.91 -2.43
C HIS A 117 -1.82 -12.44 -2.53
N LEU A 118 -1.42 -11.49 -1.69
CA LEU A 118 -0.06 -10.94 -1.70
C LEU A 118 0.99 -12.00 -1.33
N ASN A 119 0.69 -12.88 -0.36
CA ASN A 119 1.61 -13.98 -0.01
C ASN A 119 1.73 -15.05 -1.11
N LEU A 120 0.66 -15.29 -1.88
CA LEU A 120 0.65 -16.28 -2.96
C LEU A 120 1.35 -15.74 -4.21
N LEU A 121 1.11 -14.47 -4.56
CA LEU A 121 1.93 -13.75 -5.54
C LEU A 121 3.40 -13.77 -5.12
N LYS A 122 3.70 -13.48 -3.85
CA LYS A 122 5.07 -13.55 -3.33
C LYS A 122 5.68 -14.96 -3.49
N LYS A 123 4.95 -16.02 -3.15
CA LYS A 123 5.43 -17.43 -3.27
C LYS A 123 5.68 -17.86 -4.72
N TYR A 124 4.82 -17.46 -5.66
CA TYR A 124 4.86 -17.92 -7.05
C TYR A 124 5.59 -16.96 -8.02
N VAL A 125 5.80 -15.71 -7.62
CA VAL A 125 6.43 -14.65 -8.44
C VAL A 125 7.86 -14.34 -7.99
N HIS A 126 8.25 -14.51 -6.71
CA HIS A 126 9.62 -14.15 -6.25
C HIS A 126 10.77 -15.08 -6.66
N ASN A 127 10.52 -16.21 -7.31
CA ASN A 127 11.64 -17.01 -7.85
C ASN A 127 12.21 -16.42 -9.16
N ASP A 128 11.64 -15.32 -9.67
CA ASP A 128 12.09 -14.65 -10.88
C ASP A 128 12.74 -13.29 -10.54
N LYS A 129 14.05 -13.15 -10.82
CA LYS A 129 14.84 -11.92 -10.55
C LYS A 129 14.28 -10.66 -11.23
N SER A 130 13.37 -10.82 -12.19
CA SER A 130 12.68 -9.76 -12.92
C SER A 130 11.63 -9.00 -12.09
N CYS A 131 11.17 -9.56 -10.96
CA CYS A 131 10.08 -8.99 -10.16
C CYS A 131 10.54 -8.14 -8.96
N GLU A 132 11.85 -7.97 -8.75
CA GLU A 132 12.38 -7.06 -7.71
C GLU A 132 12.06 -5.57 -7.97
N LYS A 133 11.68 -5.22 -9.21
CA LYS A 133 11.37 -3.85 -9.63
C LYS A 133 9.88 -3.52 -9.70
N LEU A 134 8.99 -4.46 -9.34
CA LEU A 134 7.57 -4.14 -9.23
C LEU A 134 7.38 -3.35 -7.93
N GLU A 135 7.24 -2.03 -8.06
CA GLU A 135 6.80 -1.16 -6.97
C GLU A 135 5.39 -1.58 -6.56
N PHE A 136 5.29 -2.43 -5.55
CA PHE A 136 4.04 -2.64 -4.84
C PHE A 136 3.68 -1.31 -4.17
N PHE A 137 2.42 -0.87 -4.31
CA PHE A 137 1.88 0.35 -3.67
C PHE A 137 2.41 0.49 -2.24
N GLU A 138 3.10 1.59 -1.93
CA GLU A 138 3.83 1.78 -0.65
C GLU A 138 2.94 1.54 0.58
N GLU A 139 1.65 1.90 0.52
CA GLU A 139 0.68 1.67 1.59
C GLU A 139 0.43 0.17 1.88
N SER A 140 0.58 -0.68 0.86
CA SER A 140 0.41 -2.13 1.01
C SER A 140 1.64 -2.82 1.60
N GLN A 141 2.85 -2.24 1.47
CA GLN A 141 4.09 -2.79 2.04
C GLN A 141 4.15 -2.65 3.57
N GLU A 142 3.74 -1.51 4.12
CA GLU A 142 3.75 -1.29 5.58
C GLU A 142 2.71 -2.18 6.29
N LEU A 143 1.55 -2.36 5.66
CA LEU A 143 0.50 -3.29 6.10
C LEU A 143 0.98 -4.75 6.03
N LEU A 144 1.65 -5.13 4.93
CA LEU A 144 2.28 -6.44 4.73
C LEU A 144 3.31 -6.77 5.82
N THR A 145 4.13 -5.78 6.20
CA THR A 145 5.22 -5.97 7.17
C THR A 145 4.66 -6.18 8.57
N LYS A 146 3.69 -5.35 8.99
CA LYS A 146 2.99 -5.48 10.28
C LYS A 146 2.18 -6.78 10.39
N MET A 147 1.68 -7.31 9.28
CA MET A 147 0.85 -8.52 9.27
C MET A 147 1.66 -9.83 9.11
N LEU A 148 2.85 -9.79 8.48
CA LEU A 148 3.81 -10.91 8.43
C LEU A 148 4.47 -11.20 9.79
N GLU A 149 4.56 -10.20 10.66
CA GLU A 149 5.05 -10.37 12.04
C GLU A 149 4.07 -11.17 12.92
N ASN A 150 2.78 -11.19 12.58
CA ASN A 150 1.77 -12.02 13.24
C ASN A 150 1.78 -13.47 12.74
N LYS A 151 2.81 -14.22 13.14
CA LYS A 151 3.05 -15.65 12.83
C LYS A 151 2.10 -16.63 13.56
N GLN A 152 0.78 -16.45 13.46
CA GLN A 152 -0.18 -17.48 13.86
C GLN A 152 -1.26 -17.72 12.80
N LYS A 153 -0.99 -18.70 11.91
CA LYS A 153 -1.89 -19.80 11.50
C LYS A 153 -1.31 -20.59 10.29
N PRO A 154 -0.41 -21.57 10.52
CA PRO A 154 0.17 -22.37 9.43
C PRO A 154 -0.80 -23.36 8.76
N LYS A 155 -2.01 -23.59 9.31
CA LYS A 155 -2.97 -24.57 8.77
C LYS A 155 -3.90 -24.00 7.70
N SER A 156 -4.40 -22.77 7.86
CA SER A 156 -5.28 -22.12 6.88
C SER A 156 -4.54 -21.77 5.59
N THR A 157 -3.30 -21.30 5.70
CA THR A 157 -2.45 -20.99 4.52
C THR A 157 -2.15 -22.24 3.70
N LYS A 158 -1.97 -23.41 4.34
CA LYS A 158 -1.75 -24.69 3.64
C LYS A 158 -3.00 -25.17 2.92
N LEU A 159 -4.18 -25.05 3.55
CA LEU A 159 -5.45 -25.42 2.92
C LEU A 159 -5.78 -24.52 1.73
N PHE A 160 -5.60 -23.21 1.88
CA PHE A 160 -5.81 -22.26 0.79
C PHE A 160 -4.83 -22.49 -0.37
N SER A 161 -3.54 -22.71 -0.07
CA SER A 161 -2.54 -23.00 -1.11
C SER A 161 -2.90 -24.25 -1.92
N ARG A 162 -3.36 -25.33 -1.25
CA ARG A 162 -3.84 -26.53 -1.93
C ARG A 162 -5.02 -26.23 -2.85
N LEU A 163 -6.00 -25.45 -2.38
CA LEU A 163 -7.18 -25.16 -3.18
C LEU A 163 -6.86 -24.30 -4.41
N VAL A 164 -5.88 -23.41 -4.30
CA VAL A 164 -5.36 -22.66 -5.46
C VAL A 164 -4.58 -23.57 -6.41
N GLU A 165 -3.74 -24.47 -5.89
CA GLU A 165 -3.03 -25.50 -6.68
C GLU A 165 -4.03 -26.38 -7.44
N ASP A 166 -5.07 -26.90 -6.78
CA ASP A 166 -6.12 -27.72 -7.39
C ASP A 166 -6.86 -26.96 -8.53
N ASN A 167 -7.10 -25.65 -8.36
CA ASN A 167 -7.72 -24.81 -9.39
C ASN A 167 -6.80 -24.58 -10.59
N ILE A 168 -5.49 -24.43 -10.35
CA ILE A 168 -4.48 -24.31 -11.41
C ILE A 168 -4.39 -25.64 -12.17
N ASP A 169 -4.34 -26.76 -11.46
CA ASP A 169 -4.28 -28.10 -12.06
C ASP A 169 -5.53 -28.36 -12.91
N ALA A 170 -6.72 -27.98 -12.42
CA ALA A 170 -7.97 -28.06 -13.17
C ALA A 170 -7.93 -27.23 -14.47
N PHE A 171 -7.39 -26.01 -14.41
CA PHE A 171 -7.19 -25.17 -15.60
C PHE A 171 -6.22 -25.83 -16.59
N CYS A 172 -5.08 -26.33 -16.12
CA CYS A 172 -4.08 -27.00 -16.96
C CYS A 172 -4.65 -28.26 -17.63
N MET A 173 -5.47 -29.04 -16.92
CA MET A 173 -6.18 -30.18 -17.48
C MET A 173 -7.15 -29.75 -18.58
N GLN A 174 -8.04 -28.78 -18.32
CA GLN A 174 -9.00 -28.28 -19.31
C GLN A 174 -8.31 -27.71 -20.56
N PHE A 175 -7.21 -26.98 -20.37
CA PHE A 175 -6.41 -26.46 -21.47
C PHE A 175 -5.81 -27.59 -22.30
N SER A 176 -5.26 -28.62 -21.65
CA SER A 176 -4.70 -29.79 -22.32
C SER A 176 -5.76 -30.56 -23.10
N GLU A 177 -6.97 -30.72 -22.54
CA GLU A 177 -8.08 -31.38 -23.22
C GLU A 177 -8.50 -30.62 -24.48
N TYR A 178 -8.59 -29.30 -24.38
CA TYR A 178 -8.92 -28.44 -25.51
C TYR A 178 -7.84 -28.52 -26.61
N ALA A 179 -6.57 -28.38 -26.23
CA ALA A 179 -5.46 -28.34 -27.17
C ALA A 179 -5.20 -29.68 -27.87
N LEU A 180 -5.34 -30.79 -27.14
CA LEU A 180 -5.13 -32.15 -27.66
C LEU A 180 -6.40 -32.79 -28.22
N GLN A 181 -7.57 -32.17 -28.00
CA GLN A 181 -8.89 -32.68 -28.38
C GLN A 181 -9.17 -34.11 -27.86
N LYS A 182 -8.66 -34.43 -26.67
CA LYS A 182 -8.88 -35.72 -25.98
C LYS A 182 -9.04 -35.48 -24.49
N LYS A 183 -9.70 -36.42 -23.79
CA LYS A 183 -9.76 -36.39 -22.33
C LYS A 183 -8.37 -36.60 -21.72
N VAL A 184 -8.07 -35.84 -20.67
CA VAL A 184 -6.76 -35.83 -20.00
C VAL A 184 -6.85 -36.64 -18.71
N ASN A 185 -5.81 -37.43 -18.44
CA ASN A 185 -5.77 -38.24 -17.22
C ASN A 185 -5.26 -37.39 -16.05
N SER A 186 -6.03 -37.33 -14.96
CA SER A 186 -5.66 -36.61 -13.73
C SER A 186 -4.35 -37.07 -13.09
N HIS A 187 -3.87 -38.27 -13.38
CA HIS A 187 -2.60 -38.78 -12.84
C HIS A 187 -1.37 -38.41 -13.70
N ASN A 188 -1.58 -37.88 -14.91
CA ASN A 188 -0.49 -37.61 -15.87
C ASN A 188 -0.69 -36.29 -16.64
N TRP A 189 -1.49 -35.37 -16.09
CA TRP A 189 -1.88 -34.15 -16.78
C TRP A 189 -0.68 -33.25 -17.08
N GLU A 190 0.36 -33.23 -16.25
CA GLU A 190 1.57 -32.41 -16.47
C GLU A 190 2.26 -32.75 -17.81
N LYS A 191 2.44 -34.05 -18.10
CA LYS A 191 3.05 -34.49 -19.36
C LYS A 191 2.15 -34.18 -20.55
N GLU A 192 0.83 -34.29 -20.36
CA GLU A 192 -0.14 -33.96 -21.41
C GLU A 192 -0.22 -32.45 -21.65
N PHE A 193 -0.04 -31.63 -20.63
CA PHE A 193 0.07 -30.18 -20.71
C PHE A 193 1.35 -29.76 -21.45
N ASP A 194 2.49 -30.35 -21.13
CA ASP A 194 3.74 -30.11 -21.88
C ASP A 194 3.62 -30.50 -23.37
N LEU A 195 2.91 -31.60 -23.65
CA LEU A 195 2.63 -32.01 -25.02
C LEU A 195 1.68 -31.03 -25.73
N ALA A 196 0.65 -30.54 -25.03
CA ALA A 196 -0.26 -29.52 -25.54
C ALA A 196 0.49 -28.22 -25.88
N ILE A 197 1.38 -27.75 -25.00
CA ILE A 197 2.23 -26.58 -25.23
C ILE A 197 3.13 -26.79 -26.44
N LYS A 198 3.81 -27.95 -26.54
CA LYS A 198 4.68 -28.26 -27.68
C LYS A 198 3.91 -28.28 -29.00
N LEU A 199 2.73 -28.90 -29.01
CA LEU A 199 1.89 -29.00 -30.20
C LEU A 199 1.37 -27.62 -30.65
N LEU A 200 0.94 -26.78 -29.71
CA LEU A 200 0.54 -25.41 -30.01
C LEU A 200 1.73 -24.57 -30.48
N SER A 201 2.89 -24.69 -29.84
CA SER A 201 4.11 -23.98 -30.24
C SER A 201 4.57 -24.37 -31.64
N GLN A 202 4.44 -25.65 -32.01
CA GLN A 202 4.70 -26.13 -33.37
C GLN A 202 3.68 -25.58 -34.36
N LYS A 203 2.38 -25.54 -34.03
CA LYS A 203 1.37 -24.92 -34.88
C LYS A 203 1.62 -23.42 -35.09
N VAL A 204 2.03 -22.71 -34.05
CA VAL A 204 2.43 -21.29 -34.14
C VAL A 204 3.68 -21.12 -35.01
N ALA A 205 4.71 -21.96 -34.83
CA ALA A 205 5.90 -21.91 -35.68
C ALA A 205 5.61 -22.24 -37.16
N ILE A 206 4.64 -23.12 -37.43
CA ILE A 206 4.15 -23.39 -38.79
C ILE A 206 3.42 -22.16 -39.36
N LEU A 207 2.63 -21.46 -38.54
CA LEU A 207 1.97 -20.21 -38.93
C LEU A 207 2.96 -19.06 -39.18
N ASP A 208 4.05 -19.00 -38.41
CA ASP A 208 5.11 -17.98 -38.58
C ASP A 208 6.05 -18.26 -39.77
N SER A 209 6.25 -19.53 -40.12
CA SER A 209 7.11 -19.95 -41.24
C SER A 209 6.37 -20.11 -42.57
N ALA A 210 5.06 -20.29 -42.54
CA ALA A 210 4.21 -20.17 -43.72
C ALA A 210 4.20 -18.70 -44.15
N ASN A 211 4.94 -18.38 -45.22
CA ASN A 211 4.88 -17.09 -45.90
C ASN A 211 3.42 -16.59 -45.94
N ILE A 212 3.13 -15.54 -45.17
CA ILE A 212 1.82 -14.87 -45.04
C ILE A 212 1.24 -14.42 -46.40
N ASN A 213 2.05 -14.51 -47.47
CA ASN A 213 1.66 -14.22 -48.85
C ASN A 213 0.77 -15.29 -49.51
N VAL A 214 0.49 -16.44 -48.87
CA VAL A 214 -0.48 -17.44 -49.37
C VAL A 214 -1.46 -17.82 -48.27
N ILE A 215 -2.02 -16.83 -47.58
CA ILE A 215 -3.21 -17.05 -46.77
C ILE A 215 -4.39 -17.16 -47.74
N ALA A 216 -5.13 -18.28 -47.70
CA ALA A 216 -6.36 -18.43 -48.46
C ALA A 216 -7.26 -17.20 -48.21
N PRO A 217 -7.90 -16.61 -49.24
CA PRO A 217 -8.65 -15.35 -49.12
C PRO A 217 -9.70 -15.36 -48.00
N GLU A 218 -10.22 -16.53 -47.66
CA GLU A 218 -11.12 -16.76 -46.53
C GLU A 218 -10.48 -16.45 -45.16
N LEU A 219 -9.24 -16.90 -44.90
CA LEU A 219 -8.54 -16.61 -43.64
C LEU A 219 -8.17 -15.12 -43.53
N GLN A 220 -7.81 -14.48 -44.64
CA GLN A 220 -7.52 -13.04 -44.65
C GLN A 220 -8.79 -12.22 -44.35
N THR A 221 -9.95 -12.70 -44.81
CA THR A 221 -11.26 -12.13 -44.48
C THR A 221 -11.58 -12.30 -42.99
N ILE A 222 -11.33 -13.49 -42.42
CA ILE A 222 -11.53 -13.76 -40.99
C ILE A 222 -10.60 -12.91 -40.12
N LEU A 223 -9.30 -12.85 -40.45
CA LEU A 223 -8.32 -12.00 -39.77
C LEU A 223 -8.72 -10.53 -39.84
N SER A 224 -9.12 -10.04 -41.02
CA SER A 224 -9.58 -8.66 -41.17
C SER A 224 -10.85 -8.37 -40.36
N SER A 225 -11.77 -9.33 -40.25
CA SER A 225 -12.96 -9.20 -39.40
C SER A 225 -12.57 -9.13 -37.92
N TYR A 226 -11.68 -10.01 -37.49
CA TYR A 226 -11.20 -10.06 -36.11
C TYR A 226 -10.46 -8.77 -35.72
N TYR A 227 -9.56 -8.28 -36.57
CA TYR A 227 -8.87 -7.01 -36.34
C TYR A 227 -9.83 -5.81 -36.31
N LYS A 228 -10.89 -5.85 -37.14
CA LYS A 228 -11.92 -4.82 -37.13
C LYS A 228 -12.68 -4.83 -35.81
N GLU A 229 -13.17 -5.98 -35.37
CA GLU A 229 -13.86 -6.12 -34.08
C GLU A 229 -12.96 -5.72 -32.90
N LEU A 230 -11.68 -6.09 -32.94
CA LEU A 230 -10.71 -5.69 -31.91
C LEU A 230 -10.50 -4.18 -31.89
N THR A 231 -10.40 -3.55 -33.07
CA THR A 231 -10.25 -2.09 -33.19
C THR A 231 -11.50 -1.37 -32.68
N GLU A 232 -12.68 -1.84 -33.04
CA GLU A 232 -13.95 -1.32 -32.53
C GLU A 232 -14.05 -1.47 -31.01
N GLY A 233 -13.61 -2.62 -30.47
CA GLY A 233 -13.51 -2.84 -29.03
C GLY A 233 -12.55 -1.86 -28.33
N ILE A 234 -11.39 -1.59 -28.92
CA ILE A 234 -10.42 -0.60 -28.42
C ILE A 234 -11.02 0.81 -28.46
N GLU A 235 -11.74 1.18 -29.52
CA GLU A 235 -12.41 2.48 -29.59
C GLU A 235 -13.51 2.65 -28.54
N ILE A 236 -14.27 1.60 -28.26
CA ILE A 236 -15.29 1.61 -27.19
C ILE A 236 -14.63 1.75 -25.82
N LEU A 237 -13.50 1.07 -25.60
CA LEU A 237 -12.70 1.20 -24.37
C LEU A 237 -12.16 2.62 -24.21
N ASP A 238 -11.58 3.21 -25.27
CA ASP A 238 -11.07 4.58 -25.25
C ASP A 238 -12.18 5.61 -24.97
N LYS A 239 -13.35 5.45 -25.58
CA LYS A 239 -14.54 6.29 -25.28
C LYS A 239 -14.98 6.15 -23.83
N SER A 240 -14.98 4.92 -23.32
CA SER A 240 -15.35 4.64 -21.93
C SER A 240 -14.33 5.24 -20.95
N LEU A 241 -13.03 5.14 -21.24
CA LEU A 241 -11.97 5.77 -20.45
C LEU A 241 -12.14 7.29 -20.39
N LYS A 242 -12.38 7.95 -21.52
CA LYS A 242 -12.66 9.41 -21.57
C LYS A 242 -13.86 9.80 -20.72
N LEU A 243 -14.96 9.04 -20.78
CA LEU A 243 -16.14 9.28 -19.94
C LEU A 243 -15.82 9.12 -18.44
N PHE A 244 -14.98 8.15 -18.08
CA PHE A 244 -14.53 7.98 -16.69
C PHE A 244 -13.63 9.13 -16.23
N GLU A 245 -12.72 9.59 -17.07
CA GLU A 245 -11.87 10.76 -16.79
C GLU A 245 -12.72 12.02 -16.55
N GLU A 246 -13.69 12.30 -17.42
CA GLU A 246 -14.64 13.41 -17.26
C GLU A 246 -15.44 13.30 -15.96
N LYS A 247 -15.88 12.09 -15.60
CA LYS A 247 -16.61 11.83 -14.35
C LYS A 247 -15.74 12.07 -13.12
N ILE A 248 -14.48 11.63 -13.15
CA ILE A 248 -13.52 11.86 -12.06
C ILE A 248 -13.27 13.36 -11.91
N ASP A 249 -13.07 14.09 -13.01
CA ASP A 249 -12.85 15.53 -12.97
C ASP A 249 -14.08 16.30 -12.47
N PHE A 250 -15.29 15.87 -12.85
CA PHE A 250 -16.53 16.41 -12.32
C PHE A 250 -16.64 16.19 -10.81
N GLN A 251 -16.37 14.98 -10.32
CA GLN A 251 -16.36 14.67 -8.89
C GLN A 251 -15.30 15.49 -8.14
N ARG A 252 -14.09 15.61 -8.69
CA ARG A 252 -13.02 16.44 -8.11
C ARG A 252 -13.45 17.90 -7.98
N LYS A 253 -14.12 18.46 -9.00
CA LYS A 253 -14.67 19.83 -8.95
C LYS A 253 -15.77 19.96 -7.89
N GLN A 254 -16.66 18.98 -7.76
CA GLN A 254 -17.69 18.99 -6.70
C GLN A 254 -17.07 18.94 -5.30
N THR A 255 -16.11 18.05 -5.08
CA THR A 255 -15.40 17.92 -3.80
C THR A 255 -14.69 19.22 -3.43
N LYS A 256 -14.01 19.86 -4.39
CA LYS A 256 -13.36 21.16 -4.19
C LYS A 256 -14.38 22.24 -3.77
N LEU A 257 -15.51 22.33 -4.46
CA LEU A 257 -16.56 23.30 -4.14
C LEU A 257 -17.18 23.04 -2.75
N ALA A 258 -17.35 21.78 -2.34
CA ALA A 258 -17.82 21.43 -1.01
C ALA A 258 -16.81 21.82 0.08
N LEU A 259 -15.51 21.60 -0.18
CA LEU A 259 -14.42 21.97 0.73
C LEU A 259 -14.31 23.50 0.88
N ASP A 260 -14.44 24.24 -0.22
CA ASP A 260 -14.46 25.71 -0.20
C ASP A 260 -15.65 26.24 0.61
N ARG A 261 -16.85 25.65 0.44
CA ARG A 261 -18.04 26.00 1.24
C ARG A 261 -17.85 25.69 2.72
N SER A 262 -17.28 24.54 3.04
CA SER A 262 -16.97 24.16 4.43
C SER A 262 -16.00 25.14 5.07
N SER A 263 -14.94 25.52 4.34
CA SER A 263 -13.95 26.51 4.79
C SER A 263 -14.58 27.89 5.01
N HIS A 264 -15.48 28.32 4.12
CA HIS A 264 -16.22 29.57 4.28
C HIS A 264 -17.14 29.54 5.51
N LEU A 265 -17.86 28.44 5.74
CA LEU A 265 -18.70 28.27 6.93
C LEU A 265 -17.88 28.32 8.21
N LYS A 266 -16.70 27.67 8.23
CA LYS A 266 -15.78 27.73 9.37
C LYS A 266 -15.35 29.16 9.69
N LEU A 267 -14.90 29.90 8.67
CA LEU A 267 -14.52 31.31 8.82
C LEU A 267 -15.68 32.17 9.33
N LYS A 268 -16.89 31.95 8.80
CA LYS A 268 -18.10 32.66 9.25
C LYS A 268 -18.40 32.37 10.73
N SER A 269 -18.29 31.12 11.17
CA SER A 269 -18.44 30.74 12.57
C SER A 269 -17.37 31.37 13.47
N GLU A 270 -16.12 31.45 13.02
CA GLU A 270 -15.05 32.11 13.75
C GLU A 270 -15.29 33.63 13.89
N CYS A 271 -15.74 34.30 12.83
CA CYS A 271 -16.14 35.70 12.89
C CYS A 271 -17.28 35.94 13.88
N LEU A 272 -18.33 35.11 13.84
CA LEU A 272 -19.45 35.20 14.81
C LEU A 272 -18.97 34.98 16.24
N ARG A 273 -18.07 34.03 16.47
CA ARG A 273 -17.47 33.81 17.80
C ARG A 273 -16.73 35.05 18.28
N LEU A 274 -15.92 35.67 17.42
CA LEU A 274 -15.19 36.89 17.75
C LEU A 274 -16.14 38.08 17.99
N GLU A 275 -17.20 38.21 17.20
CA GLU A 275 -18.23 39.24 17.38
C GLU A 275 -18.96 39.07 18.72
N ILE A 276 -19.31 37.83 19.09
CA ILE A 276 -19.87 37.51 20.41
C ILE A 276 -18.86 37.84 21.51
N GLN A 277 -17.58 37.51 21.36
CA GLN A 277 -16.56 37.87 22.34
C GLN A 277 -16.45 39.39 22.49
N VAL A 278 -16.35 40.14 21.40
CA VAL A 278 -16.26 41.61 21.44
C VAL A 278 -17.52 42.24 22.06
N SER A 279 -18.71 41.70 21.78
CA SER A 279 -19.97 42.22 22.33
C SER A 279 -20.19 41.85 23.80
N THR A 280 -19.69 40.70 24.26
CA THR A 280 -19.82 40.25 25.66
C THR A 280 -18.74 40.85 26.56
N TYR A 281 -17.53 41.06 26.05
CA TYR A 281 -16.44 41.71 26.77
C TYR A 281 -16.46 43.23 26.51
N SER A 282 -17.42 43.93 27.14
CA SER A 282 -17.32 45.39 27.25
C SER A 282 -16.05 45.77 28.03
N LYS A 283 -15.44 46.94 27.75
CA LYS A 283 -14.27 47.42 28.51
C LYS A 283 -14.52 47.40 30.03
N SER A 284 -15.73 47.80 30.43
CA SER A 284 -16.19 47.72 31.83
C SER A 284 -16.20 46.30 32.39
N ALA A 285 -16.67 45.31 31.60
CA ALA A 285 -16.67 43.91 32.03
C ALA A 285 -15.24 43.32 32.14
N VAL A 286 -14.33 43.72 31.25
CA VAL A 286 -12.91 43.33 31.31
C VAL A 286 -12.23 43.95 32.53
N ASP A 287 -12.50 45.23 32.81
CA ASP A 287 -11.97 45.91 33.99
C ASP A 287 -12.52 45.29 35.29
N ALA A 288 -13.80 44.95 35.34
CA ALA A 288 -14.41 44.23 36.46
C ALA A 288 -13.80 42.84 36.68
N LEU A 289 -13.59 42.07 35.61
CA LEU A 289 -12.91 40.77 35.68
C LEU A 289 -11.48 40.89 36.20
N LYS A 290 -10.77 41.96 35.82
CA LYS A 290 -9.41 42.21 36.32
C LYS A 290 -9.39 42.49 37.82
N ILE A 291 -10.34 43.27 38.33
CA ILE A 291 -10.49 43.54 39.77
C ILE A 291 -10.83 42.25 40.52
N ILE A 292 -11.78 41.47 40.01
CA ILE A 292 -12.18 40.18 40.61
C ILE A 292 -10.99 39.22 40.68
N ASN A 293 -10.19 39.11 39.61
CA ASN A 293 -9.01 38.25 39.61
C ASN A 293 -7.97 38.72 40.63
N LEU A 294 -7.69 40.02 40.71
CA LEU A 294 -6.76 40.56 41.72
C LEU A 294 -7.22 40.23 43.15
N GLU A 295 -8.52 40.35 43.44
CA GLU A 295 -9.05 40.05 44.78
C GLU A 295 -9.09 38.55 45.07
N LEU A 296 -9.30 37.71 44.05
CA LEU A 296 -9.19 36.26 44.18
C LEU A 296 -7.74 35.83 44.45
N ASP A 297 -6.78 36.40 43.73
CA ASP A 297 -5.36 36.13 43.91
C ASP A 297 -4.90 36.51 45.33
N GLU A 298 -5.34 37.68 45.83
CA GLU A 298 -5.07 38.10 47.21
C GLU A 298 -5.67 37.12 48.24
N LYS A 299 -6.91 36.66 48.03
CA LYS A 299 -7.55 35.68 48.92
C LYS A 299 -6.86 34.31 48.89
N ILE A 300 -6.35 33.90 47.74
CA ILE A 300 -5.55 32.67 47.59
C ILE A 300 -4.26 32.82 48.39
N GLU A 301 -3.51 33.91 48.21
CA GLU A 301 -2.24 34.14 48.91
C GLU A 301 -2.42 34.17 50.43
N VAL A 302 -3.49 34.81 50.92
CA VAL A 302 -3.85 34.81 52.35
C VAL A 302 -4.18 33.40 52.85
N SER A 303 -4.92 32.62 52.06
CA SER A 303 -5.28 31.24 52.43
C SER A 303 -4.06 30.33 52.45
N GLU A 304 -3.16 30.43 51.48
CA GLU A 304 -1.91 29.68 51.44
C GLU A 304 -1.01 30.00 52.63
N LYS A 305 -0.88 31.29 52.99
CA LYS A 305 -0.19 31.70 54.23
C LYS A 305 -0.87 31.11 55.48
N GLY A 306 -2.18 30.97 55.48
CA GLY A 306 -2.95 30.33 56.54
C GLY A 306 -2.65 28.83 56.66
N ILE A 307 -2.63 28.12 55.52
CA ILE A 307 -2.28 26.69 55.44
C ILE A 307 -0.86 26.47 55.95
N ASN A 308 0.12 27.25 55.46
CA ASN A 308 1.51 27.12 55.89
C ASN A 308 1.67 27.32 57.41
N LYS A 309 0.96 28.28 58.00
CA LYS A 309 0.94 28.48 59.46
C LYS A 309 0.35 27.29 60.22
N LEU A 310 -0.72 26.69 59.68
CA LEU A 310 -1.34 25.51 60.26
C LEU A 310 -0.39 24.31 60.18
N ASP A 311 0.28 24.11 59.05
CA ASP A 311 1.25 23.03 58.86
C ASP A 311 2.45 23.19 59.81
N GLU A 312 3.02 24.40 59.94
CA GLU A 312 4.07 24.69 60.94
C GLU A 312 3.61 24.39 62.37
N THR A 313 2.33 24.63 62.67
CA THR A 313 1.75 24.34 63.99
C THR A 313 1.56 22.84 64.19
N LEU A 314 1.13 22.13 63.15
CA LEU A 314 0.92 20.69 63.16
C LEU A 314 2.25 19.94 63.29
N GLU A 315 3.30 20.41 62.62
CA GLU A 315 4.66 19.88 62.74
C GLU A 315 5.18 20.02 64.18
N LYS A 316 4.95 21.18 64.84
CA LYS A 316 5.28 21.36 66.27
C LYS A 316 4.55 20.37 67.16
N PHE A 317 3.27 20.13 66.92
CA PHE A 317 2.52 19.13 67.68
C PHE A 317 2.98 17.70 67.41
N GLN A 318 3.36 17.40 66.17
CA GLN A 318 3.89 16.09 65.79
C GLN A 318 5.23 15.80 66.47
N ILE A 319 6.08 16.81 66.65
CA ILE A 319 7.32 16.70 67.44
C ILE A 319 7.01 16.50 68.94
N LEU A 320 5.99 17.19 69.46
CA LEU A 320 5.61 17.11 70.88
C LEU A 320 4.94 15.77 71.26
N GLY A 321 4.27 15.11 70.31
CA GLY A 321 3.56 13.84 70.53
C GLY A 321 4.44 12.75 71.18
N PRO A 322 5.59 12.39 70.59
CA PRO A 322 6.52 11.43 71.16
C PRO A 322 7.07 11.82 72.54
N GLU A 323 7.30 13.11 72.79
CA GLU A 323 7.75 13.59 74.11
C GLU A 323 6.66 13.41 75.17
N TYR A 324 5.42 13.68 74.80
CA TYR A 324 4.27 13.48 75.68
C TYR A 324 4.02 12.00 75.97
N GLU A 325 4.10 11.13 74.95
CA GLU A 325 4.00 9.68 75.14
C GLU A 325 5.06 9.15 76.10
N GLN A 326 6.32 9.58 75.95
CA GLN A 326 7.40 9.23 76.88
C GLN A 326 7.16 9.74 78.30
N LEU A 327 6.58 10.94 78.44
CA LEU A 327 6.23 11.50 79.75
C LEU A 327 5.11 10.67 80.42
N VAL A 328 4.08 10.29 79.66
CA VAL A 328 2.98 9.44 80.13
C VAL A 328 3.51 8.06 80.53
N GLU A 329 4.42 7.46 79.75
CA GLU A 329 5.05 6.19 80.07
C GLU A 329 5.87 6.29 81.38
N LYS A 330 6.71 7.32 81.52
CA LYS A 330 7.48 7.58 82.75
C LYS A 330 6.57 7.76 83.97
N TYR A 331 5.47 8.48 83.81
CA TYR A 331 4.48 8.66 84.87
C TYR A 331 3.79 7.34 85.24
N GLY A 332 3.42 6.52 84.26
CA GLY A 332 2.86 5.19 84.47
C GLY A 332 3.80 4.27 85.24
N LEU A 333 5.08 4.22 84.86
CA LEU A 333 6.12 3.47 85.56
C LEU A 333 6.33 3.96 87.00
N LEU A 334 6.25 5.28 87.21
CA LEU A 334 6.35 5.87 88.55
C LEU A 334 5.14 5.50 89.42
N LEU A 335 3.93 5.55 88.85
CA LEU A 335 2.70 5.17 89.53
C LEU A 335 2.74 3.70 89.98
N GLU A 336 3.18 2.80 89.09
CA GLU A 336 3.35 1.38 89.41
C GLU A 336 4.37 1.15 90.55
N LYS A 337 5.48 1.90 90.55
CA LYS A 337 6.46 1.86 91.66
C LYS A 337 5.84 2.32 92.97
N VAL A 338 5.06 3.41 92.94
CA VAL A 338 4.37 3.93 94.13
C VAL A 338 3.35 2.92 94.66
N GLU A 339 2.58 2.26 93.79
CA GLU A 339 1.64 1.22 94.18
C GLU A 339 2.33 0.00 94.78
N LYS A 340 3.41 -0.49 94.16
CA LYS A 340 4.24 -1.59 94.72
C LYS A 340 4.81 -1.23 96.09
N GLN A 341 5.29 0.01 96.26
CA GLN A 341 5.78 0.49 97.56
C GLN A 341 4.66 0.60 98.60
N LYS A 342 3.49 1.13 98.23
CA LYS A 342 2.31 1.16 99.11
C LYS A 342 1.90 -0.25 99.54
N TRP A 343 1.82 -1.18 98.59
CA TRP A 343 1.50 -2.57 98.87
C TRP A 343 2.53 -3.23 99.80
N ALA A 344 3.82 -3.01 99.58
CA ALA A 344 4.88 -3.51 100.46
C ALA A 344 4.76 -2.96 101.89
N ILE A 345 4.42 -1.67 102.05
CA ILE A 345 4.17 -1.05 103.35
C ILE A 345 2.94 -1.68 104.03
N GLU A 346 1.85 -1.88 103.30
CA GLU A 346 0.64 -2.53 103.83
C GLU A 346 0.91 -3.97 104.26
N TYR A 347 1.66 -4.72 103.45
CA TYR A 347 2.10 -6.08 103.76
C TYR A 347 2.97 -6.13 105.01
N LEU A 348 3.97 -5.24 105.13
CA LEU A 348 4.81 -5.13 106.32
C LEU A 348 3.99 -4.76 107.56
N LYS A 349 3.04 -3.84 107.44
CA LYS A 349 2.12 -3.50 108.54
C LYS A 349 1.30 -4.72 108.98
N ALA A 350 0.80 -5.52 108.03
CA ALA A 350 0.06 -6.74 108.33
C ALA A 350 0.94 -7.83 108.98
N ASP A 351 2.18 -8.02 108.53
CA ASP A 351 3.15 -8.97 109.11
C ASP A 351 3.61 -8.56 110.52
N ILE A 352 3.80 -7.27 110.77
CA ILE A 352 4.09 -6.77 112.12
C ILE A 352 2.89 -7.00 113.04
N ALA A 353 1.67 -6.71 112.56
CA ALA A 353 0.45 -6.92 113.34
C ALA A 353 0.17 -8.41 113.62
N SER A 354 0.55 -9.33 112.73
CA SER A 354 0.43 -10.78 112.96
C SER A 354 1.46 -11.29 113.98
N LYS A 355 2.70 -10.80 113.93
CA LYS A 355 3.75 -11.13 114.92
C LYS A 355 3.46 -10.61 116.32
N GLN A 356 2.79 -9.46 116.45
CA GLN A 356 2.36 -8.93 117.75
C GLN A 356 1.18 -9.68 118.39
N LYS A 357 0.46 -10.53 117.64
CA LYS A 357 -0.62 -11.39 118.17
C LYS A 357 -0.15 -12.79 118.58
N GLY A 358 1.11 -13.13 118.34
CA GLY A 358 1.71 -14.45 118.63
C GLY A 358 2.59 -14.53 119.88
N ASN A 359 2.75 -13.43 120.61
CA ASN A 359 3.29 -13.33 121.97
C ASN A 359 2.16 -12.87 122.90
#